data_AF-A0A1Q3XCD6-F1
#
_entry.id   AF-A0A1Q3XCD6-F1
#
_cell.length_a   1.000
_cell.length_b   1.000
_cell.length_c   1.000
_cell.angle_alpha   90.00
_cell.angle_beta   90.00
_cell.angle_gamma   90.00
#
_symmetry.space_group_name_H-M   'P 1'
#
loop_
_entity.id
_entity.type
_entity.pdbx_description
1 polymer ?
#
loop_
_entity_poly.entity_id
_entity_poly.type
_entity_poly.pdbx_seq_one_letter_code
_entity_poly.pdbx_strand_id
1 'polypeptide(L)'
;MKEGHALLTDMILSSAISLLAIIVIIAYYRQLFRTFFAKDNWYGNPFYIRITSLAIVAPVFKSVLFQFVLAPLLFAIKLGAYLAGVLREYLSGITISPGQDHVNELLSQLNDFFSSLDIFKMILAVAIVALLNLAAKKSFHDERSGKYDASNMPEYYKHLVVLLFFIGSSLYIIFTALVALPYLDKNKYVSDISPNTFDSLYQNTALPDNITEIKSLSGDSLLAPYKRDLKDLSGQDVVQGNPSLSDAITHSLSFMDYLDKTRNDFIRMYADYIKAYSEKKQEALNNIKADLATAKASINGYLLESYFNSLQSWYSATINRNADFRKYISGRYKDYEQAVETYGRTALSDIRTKSRDTFFLKSGGSYTPNYGDNELISMYNDLVSQLQMQNYGFYSRPLPPSPGKDWGIIGDASAWLLKPNSVDVVLIIGMFGFGIFGAAISSFIRNKLFIAGSDVTISVRENVILILIRGLSAAIIVFLTTKGGIALVNNGSNDPNAYILFFSCLVGAVFSEEIWDWAKKLLLKDQYPKTSLSQTDKTTDQK
;
A
#
# COMPACT_ATOMS: atom_id res chain seq x y z
N MET A 1 -22.95 -40.13 -4.03
CA MET A 1 -24.06 -39.43 -4.73
C MET A 1 -24.64 -38.24 -3.97
N LYS A 2 -24.85 -38.30 -2.63
CA LYS A 2 -25.37 -37.16 -1.86
C LYS A 2 -24.41 -35.95 -1.79
N GLU A 3 -23.11 -36.18 -1.70
CA GLU A 3 -22.10 -35.08 -1.68
C GLU A 3 -21.97 -34.36 -3.03
N GLY A 4 -22.11 -35.08 -4.14
CA GLY A 4 -22.07 -34.47 -5.48
C GLY A 4 -23.27 -33.56 -5.76
N HIS A 5 -24.44 -33.84 -5.18
CA HIS A 5 -25.60 -32.96 -5.27
C HIS A 5 -25.44 -31.67 -4.48
N ALA A 6 -24.83 -31.74 -3.28
CA ALA A 6 -24.59 -30.57 -2.44
C ALA A 6 -23.60 -29.58 -3.09
N LEU A 7 -22.50 -30.11 -3.66
CA LEU A 7 -21.53 -29.32 -4.42
C LEU A 7 -22.15 -28.66 -5.65
N LEU A 8 -23.02 -29.38 -6.38
CA LEU A 8 -23.69 -28.83 -7.55
C LEU A 8 -24.65 -27.68 -7.18
N THR A 9 -25.41 -27.83 -6.08
CA THR A 9 -26.31 -26.78 -5.60
C THR A 9 -25.58 -25.53 -5.13
N ASP A 10 -24.45 -25.68 -4.43
CA ASP A 10 -23.65 -24.54 -3.98
C ASP A 10 -23.00 -23.80 -5.15
N MET A 11 -22.55 -24.55 -6.18
CA MET A 11 -21.98 -23.97 -7.39
C MET A 11 -23.02 -23.18 -8.20
N ILE A 12 -24.24 -23.72 -8.32
CA ILE A 12 -25.36 -23.04 -8.99
C ILE A 12 -25.78 -21.79 -8.22
N LEU A 13 -25.87 -21.87 -6.89
CA LEU A 13 -26.26 -20.75 -6.04
C LEU A 13 -25.23 -19.62 -6.06
N SER A 14 -23.93 -19.95 -5.95
CA SER A 14 -22.82 -19.00 -6.07
C SER A 14 -22.80 -18.30 -7.44
N SER A 15 -23.02 -19.06 -8.52
CA SER A 15 -23.09 -18.53 -9.88
C SER A 15 -24.30 -17.61 -10.07
N ALA A 16 -25.46 -17.97 -9.52
CA ALA A 16 -26.67 -17.15 -9.56
C ALA A 16 -26.51 -15.83 -8.78
N ILE A 17 -25.89 -15.87 -7.60
CA ILE A 17 -25.61 -14.68 -6.78
C ILE A 17 -24.63 -13.75 -7.52
N SER A 18 -23.58 -14.30 -8.11
CA SER A 18 -22.59 -13.53 -8.88
C SER A 18 -23.23 -12.85 -10.11
N LEU A 19 -24.08 -13.58 -10.83
CA LEU A 19 -24.83 -13.04 -11.97
C LEU A 19 -25.76 -11.89 -11.52
N LEU A 20 -26.46 -12.07 -10.40
CA LEU A 20 -27.39 -11.07 -9.86
C LEU A 20 -26.66 -9.83 -9.38
N ALA A 21 -25.49 -9.99 -8.75
CA ALA A 21 -24.60 -8.88 -8.40
C ALA A 21 -24.12 -8.10 -9.64
N ILE A 22 -23.69 -8.80 -10.70
CA ILE A 22 -23.29 -8.18 -11.97
C ILE A 22 -24.46 -7.39 -12.59
N ILE A 23 -25.67 -7.95 -12.59
CA ILE A 23 -26.88 -7.28 -13.11
C ILE A 23 -27.18 -6.01 -12.31
N VAL A 24 -27.09 -6.07 -10.97
CA VAL A 24 -27.30 -4.90 -10.09
C VAL A 24 -26.24 -3.83 -10.33
N ILE A 25 -24.96 -4.21 -10.50
CA ILE A 25 -23.86 -3.28 -10.79
C ILE A 25 -24.07 -2.60 -12.15
N ILE A 26 -24.40 -3.37 -13.20
CA ILE A 26 -24.68 -2.83 -14.54
C ILE A 26 -25.90 -1.91 -14.48
N ALA A 27 -26.96 -2.28 -13.76
CA ALA A 27 -28.14 -1.44 -13.58
C ALA A 27 -27.80 -0.13 -12.84
N TYR A 28 -26.97 -0.20 -11.80
CA TYR A 28 -26.50 0.96 -11.04
C TYR A 28 -25.66 1.90 -11.90
N TYR A 29 -24.65 1.40 -12.63
CA TYR A 29 -23.83 2.21 -13.53
C TYR A 29 -24.63 2.77 -14.70
N ARG A 30 -25.54 1.99 -15.28
CA ARG A 30 -26.47 2.46 -16.31
C ARG A 30 -27.36 3.58 -15.76
N GLN A 31 -27.86 3.45 -14.53
CA GLN A 31 -28.68 4.48 -13.89
C GLN A 31 -27.86 5.74 -13.57
N LEU A 32 -26.63 5.60 -13.08
CA LEU A 32 -25.68 6.69 -12.89
C LEU A 32 -25.42 7.41 -14.22
N PHE A 33 -25.00 6.67 -15.25
CA PHE A 33 -24.74 7.20 -16.58
C PHE A 33 -25.97 7.89 -17.17
N ARG A 34 -27.15 7.27 -17.04
CA ARG A 34 -28.41 7.86 -17.50
C ARG A 34 -28.77 9.12 -16.73
N THR A 35 -28.47 9.18 -15.44
CA THR A 35 -28.71 10.36 -14.58
C THR A 35 -27.74 11.50 -14.89
N PHE A 36 -26.47 11.20 -15.19
CA PHE A 36 -25.44 12.20 -15.48
C PHE A 36 -25.42 12.67 -16.94
N PHE A 37 -25.66 11.77 -17.89
CA PHE A 37 -25.46 12.03 -19.32
C PHE A 37 -26.75 12.04 -20.14
N ALA A 38 -27.77 11.24 -19.78
CA ALA A 38 -28.92 11.00 -20.67
C ALA A 38 -30.26 11.62 -20.23
N LYS A 39 -30.40 12.13 -18.99
CA LYS A 39 -31.60 12.87 -18.58
C LYS A 39 -31.44 14.35 -18.93
N ASP A 40 -32.27 14.83 -19.85
CA ASP A 40 -32.28 16.24 -20.31
C ASP A 40 -32.68 17.23 -19.21
N ASN A 41 -33.38 16.77 -18.16
CA ASN A 41 -34.11 17.66 -17.25
C ASN A 41 -33.36 18.04 -15.96
N TRP A 42 -32.26 17.37 -15.60
CA TRP A 42 -31.54 17.69 -14.35
C TRP A 42 -30.43 18.73 -14.56
N TYR A 43 -29.87 18.85 -15.77
CA TYR A 43 -28.65 19.62 -16.01
C TYR A 43 -28.66 20.56 -17.22
N GLY A 44 -29.72 20.59 -18.04
CA GLY A 44 -29.76 21.43 -19.24
C GLY A 44 -28.65 21.09 -20.27
N ASN A 45 -28.78 21.65 -21.47
CA ASN A 45 -27.85 21.44 -22.59
C ASN A 45 -26.89 22.66 -22.62
N PRO A 46 -25.58 22.51 -22.37
CA PRO A 46 -24.77 21.62 -23.18
C PRO A 46 -23.88 20.68 -22.38
N PHE A 47 -23.67 19.50 -22.95
CA PHE A 47 -22.61 18.54 -22.64
C PHE A 47 -21.26 19.19 -22.27
N TYR A 48 -20.93 20.33 -22.88
CA TYR A 48 -19.77 21.16 -22.56
C TYR A 48 -19.69 21.60 -21.09
N ILE A 49 -20.75 22.14 -20.48
CA ILE A 49 -20.70 22.59 -19.07
C ILE A 49 -20.46 21.40 -18.15
N ARG A 50 -20.99 20.21 -18.48
CA ARG A 50 -20.77 18.98 -17.71
C ARG A 50 -19.32 18.52 -17.79
N ILE A 51 -18.74 18.51 -19.01
CA ILE A 51 -17.32 18.18 -19.21
C ILE A 51 -16.42 19.22 -18.55
N THR A 52 -16.72 20.52 -18.65
CA THR A 52 -15.92 21.58 -18.02
C THR A 52 -16.00 21.51 -16.50
N SER A 53 -17.17 21.25 -15.93
CA SER A 53 -17.34 21.05 -14.48
C SER A 53 -16.58 19.80 -14.02
N LEU A 54 -16.64 18.69 -14.78
CA LEU A 54 -15.85 17.50 -14.51
C LEU A 54 -14.34 17.79 -14.64
N ALA A 55 -13.93 18.58 -15.63
CA ALA A 55 -12.53 18.94 -15.87
C ALA A 55 -11.97 19.89 -14.80
N ILE A 56 -12.81 20.71 -14.17
CA ILE A 56 -12.45 21.55 -13.01
C ILE A 56 -12.34 20.69 -11.74
N VAL A 57 -13.21 19.68 -11.58
CA VAL A 57 -13.27 18.83 -10.39
C VAL A 57 -12.26 17.66 -10.45
N ALA A 58 -11.93 17.16 -11.64
CA ALA A 58 -11.04 16.02 -11.86
C ALA A 58 -9.59 16.21 -11.33
N PRO A 59 -8.97 17.40 -11.39
CA PRO A 59 -7.66 17.64 -10.79
C PRO A 59 -7.68 17.51 -9.26
N VAL A 60 -8.79 17.92 -8.62
CA VAL A 60 -9.00 17.88 -7.17
C VAL A 60 -9.38 16.47 -6.71
N PHE A 61 -10.14 15.75 -7.53
CA PHE A 61 -10.57 14.39 -7.27
C PHE A 61 -10.15 13.48 -8.42
N LYS A 62 -8.85 13.10 -8.44
CA LYS A 62 -8.31 12.17 -9.44
C LYS A 62 -9.11 10.86 -9.55
N SER A 63 -9.72 10.45 -8.44
CA SER A 63 -10.63 9.31 -8.36
C SER A 63 -11.89 9.47 -9.23
N VAL A 64 -12.38 10.68 -9.47
CA VAL A 64 -13.60 10.91 -10.28
C VAL A 64 -13.37 10.55 -11.74
N LEU A 65 -12.24 10.95 -12.32
CA LEU A 65 -11.94 10.64 -13.73
C LEU A 65 -11.67 9.15 -13.92
N PHE A 66 -10.94 8.54 -12.97
CA PHE A 66 -10.79 7.08 -12.91
C PHE A 66 -12.16 6.40 -12.80
N GLN A 67 -13.05 6.82 -11.90
CA GLN A 67 -14.30 6.12 -11.59
C GLN A 67 -15.42 6.32 -12.62
N PHE A 68 -15.49 7.47 -13.31
CA PHE A 68 -16.51 7.73 -14.32
C PHE A 68 -16.13 7.29 -15.73
N VAL A 69 -14.82 7.22 -16.05
CA VAL A 69 -14.34 6.91 -17.40
C VAL A 69 -13.58 5.60 -17.44
N LEU A 70 -12.59 5.42 -16.56
CA LEU A 70 -11.64 4.30 -16.62
C LEU A 70 -12.16 3.04 -15.93
N ALA A 71 -12.85 3.17 -14.81
CA ALA A 71 -13.33 2.07 -13.97
C ALA A 71 -14.42 1.25 -14.65
N PRO A 72 -15.41 1.84 -15.36
CA PRO A 72 -16.37 1.06 -16.15
C PRO A 72 -15.70 0.33 -17.31
N LEU A 73 -14.69 0.95 -17.95
CA LEU A 73 -13.91 0.36 -19.03
C LEU A 73 -13.07 -0.82 -18.52
N LEU A 74 -12.33 -0.63 -17.43
CA LEU A 74 -11.51 -1.67 -16.80
C LEU A 74 -12.36 -2.83 -16.27
N PHE A 75 -13.52 -2.52 -15.68
CA PHE A 75 -14.50 -3.52 -15.28
C PHE A 75 -15.00 -4.33 -16.48
N ALA A 76 -15.36 -3.67 -17.58
CA ALA A 76 -15.80 -4.34 -18.80
C ALA A 76 -14.70 -5.22 -19.43
N ILE A 77 -13.46 -4.76 -19.45
CA ILE A 77 -12.30 -5.53 -19.95
C ILE A 77 -12.07 -6.77 -19.08
N LYS A 78 -12.05 -6.62 -17.76
CA LYS A 78 -11.85 -7.74 -16.83
C LYS A 78 -12.99 -8.76 -16.89
N LEU A 79 -14.23 -8.28 -16.93
CA LEU A 79 -15.41 -9.13 -17.09
C LEU A 79 -15.39 -9.88 -18.44
N GLY A 80 -14.99 -9.19 -19.51
CA GLY A 80 -14.82 -9.80 -20.84
C GLY A 80 -13.75 -10.89 -20.85
N ALA A 81 -12.60 -10.66 -20.20
CA ALA A 81 -11.54 -11.65 -20.07
C ALA A 81 -12.00 -12.88 -19.26
N TYR A 82 -12.73 -12.66 -18.17
CA TYR A 82 -13.33 -13.73 -17.37
C TYR A 82 -14.32 -14.57 -18.20
N LEU A 83 -15.28 -13.92 -18.86
CA LEU A 83 -16.27 -14.61 -19.70
C LEU A 83 -15.62 -15.39 -20.85
N ALA A 84 -14.57 -14.84 -21.46
CA ALA A 84 -13.81 -15.53 -22.50
C ALA A 84 -13.06 -16.77 -21.97
N GLY A 85 -12.50 -16.70 -20.76
CA GLY A 85 -11.87 -17.84 -20.09
C GLY A 85 -12.87 -18.96 -19.80
N VAL A 86 -14.00 -18.62 -19.17
CA VAL A 86 -15.09 -19.57 -18.88
C VAL A 86 -15.63 -20.22 -20.16
N LEU A 87 -15.84 -19.43 -21.22
CA LEU A 87 -16.33 -19.95 -22.50
C LEU A 87 -15.30 -20.88 -23.16
N ARG A 88 -14.00 -20.58 -23.06
CA ARG A 88 -12.91 -21.39 -23.62
C ARG A 88 -12.79 -22.74 -22.92
N GLU A 89 -12.95 -22.77 -21.59
CA GLU A 89 -12.98 -24.01 -20.80
C GLU A 89 -14.23 -24.83 -21.08
N TYR A 90 -15.40 -24.19 -21.18
CA TYR A 90 -16.64 -24.87 -21.54
C TYR A 90 -16.56 -25.52 -22.92
N LEU A 91 -15.94 -24.84 -23.89
CA LEU A 91 -15.75 -25.35 -25.26
C LEU A 91 -14.64 -26.40 -25.36
N SER A 92 -13.69 -26.47 -24.42
CA SER A 92 -12.59 -27.46 -24.44
C SER A 92 -12.98 -28.82 -23.87
N GLY A 93 -14.18 -28.95 -23.26
CA GLY A 93 -14.71 -30.23 -22.77
C GLY A 93 -13.96 -30.81 -21.55
N ILE A 94 -13.11 -30.02 -20.89
CA ILE A 94 -12.32 -30.45 -19.74
C ILE A 94 -13.18 -30.36 -18.46
N THR A 95 -13.59 -31.51 -17.92
CA THR A 95 -14.34 -31.67 -16.66
C THR A 95 -13.44 -31.64 -15.43
N ILE A 96 -12.58 -30.62 -15.30
CA ILE A 96 -11.95 -30.31 -14.02
C ILE A 96 -12.93 -29.40 -13.25
N SER A 97 -12.82 -29.34 -11.93
CA SER A 97 -13.61 -28.50 -11.01
C SER A 97 -12.96 -27.11 -10.85
N PRO A 98 -13.15 -26.13 -11.77
CA PRO A 98 -12.36 -24.91 -11.84
C PRO A 98 -13.19 -23.70 -11.37
N GLY A 99 -14.46 -23.90 -11.03
CA GLY A 99 -15.43 -22.83 -10.81
C GLY A 99 -15.17 -22.08 -9.51
N GLN A 100 -14.59 -22.73 -8.51
CA GLN A 100 -14.40 -22.12 -7.21
C GLN A 100 -13.20 -21.16 -7.19
N ASP A 101 -12.10 -21.53 -7.85
CA ASP A 101 -10.91 -20.66 -7.96
C ASP A 101 -11.18 -19.43 -8.83
N HIS A 102 -11.91 -19.61 -9.95
CA HIS A 102 -12.28 -18.50 -10.82
C HIS A 102 -13.29 -17.54 -10.18
N VAL A 103 -14.24 -18.05 -9.39
CA VAL A 103 -15.18 -17.21 -8.63
C VAL A 103 -14.46 -16.48 -7.50
N ASN A 104 -13.55 -17.14 -6.78
CA ASN A 104 -12.76 -16.50 -5.72
C ASN A 104 -11.84 -15.42 -6.28
N GLU A 105 -11.23 -15.66 -7.44
CA GLU A 105 -10.41 -14.66 -8.13
C GLU A 105 -11.27 -13.48 -8.62
N LEU A 106 -12.45 -13.73 -9.20
CA LEU A 106 -13.39 -12.67 -9.57
C LEU A 106 -13.83 -11.86 -8.33
N LEU A 107 -14.18 -12.51 -7.22
CA LEU A 107 -14.58 -11.86 -5.98
C LEU A 107 -13.44 -11.05 -5.36
N SER A 108 -12.20 -11.55 -5.38
CA SER A 108 -11.02 -10.81 -4.94
C SER A 108 -10.80 -9.58 -5.82
N GLN A 109 -10.87 -9.73 -7.15
CA GLN A 109 -10.71 -8.61 -8.08
C GLN A 109 -11.84 -7.58 -7.96
N LEU A 110 -13.07 -8.02 -7.67
CA LEU A 110 -14.21 -7.14 -7.37
C LEU A 110 -14.01 -6.42 -6.05
N ASN A 111 -13.53 -7.10 -5.00
CA ASN A 111 -13.27 -6.49 -3.71
C ASN A 111 -12.13 -5.46 -3.79
N ASP A 112 -11.06 -5.75 -4.53
CA ASP A 112 -9.98 -4.79 -4.81
C ASP A 112 -10.49 -3.60 -5.63
N PHE A 113 -11.37 -3.86 -6.60
CA PHE A 113 -12.01 -2.81 -7.37
C PHE A 113 -12.91 -1.92 -6.49
N PHE A 114 -13.78 -2.50 -5.66
CA PHE A 114 -14.70 -1.76 -4.79
C PHE A 114 -13.97 -1.02 -3.67
N SER A 115 -12.92 -1.59 -3.09
CA SER A 115 -12.07 -0.90 -2.12
C SER A 115 -11.29 0.27 -2.75
N SER A 116 -11.03 0.23 -4.07
CA SER A 116 -10.48 1.36 -4.81
C SER A 116 -11.52 2.46 -5.13
N LEU A 117 -12.82 2.18 -4.97
CA LEU A 117 -13.87 3.16 -5.15
C LEU A 117 -14.03 4.01 -3.87
N ASP A 118 -13.39 5.17 -3.85
CA ASP A 118 -13.61 6.18 -2.80
C ASP A 118 -14.99 6.87 -2.97
N ILE A 119 -16.05 6.16 -2.54
CA ILE A 119 -17.47 6.56 -2.67
C ILE A 119 -17.73 7.93 -2.04
N PHE A 120 -17.01 8.28 -0.97
CA PHE A 120 -17.17 9.57 -0.30
C PHE A 120 -16.63 10.72 -1.17
N LYS A 121 -15.44 10.57 -1.76
CA LYS A 121 -14.91 11.52 -2.76
C LYS A 121 -15.85 11.65 -3.96
N MET A 122 -16.53 10.56 -4.35
CA MET A 122 -17.52 10.56 -5.43
C MET A 122 -18.75 11.41 -5.07
N ILE A 123 -19.36 11.19 -3.89
CA ILE A 123 -20.52 11.97 -3.43
C ILE A 123 -20.17 13.45 -3.32
N LEU A 124 -18.99 13.78 -2.77
CA LEU A 124 -18.53 15.16 -2.62
C LEU A 124 -18.27 15.83 -3.99
N ALA A 125 -17.62 15.13 -4.92
CA ALA A 125 -17.41 15.63 -6.28
C ALA A 125 -18.73 15.83 -7.02
N VAL A 126 -19.69 14.92 -6.87
CA VAL A 126 -21.03 15.05 -7.44
C VAL A 126 -21.78 16.23 -6.84
N ALA A 127 -21.69 16.45 -5.53
CA ALA A 127 -22.28 17.60 -4.88
C ALA A 127 -21.66 18.92 -5.38
N ILE A 128 -20.34 18.97 -5.55
CA ILE A 128 -19.62 20.13 -6.08
C ILE A 128 -20.00 20.39 -7.55
N VAL A 129 -20.04 19.36 -8.39
CA VAL A 129 -20.50 19.48 -9.79
C VAL A 129 -21.97 19.92 -9.86
N ALA A 130 -22.83 19.39 -8.98
CA ALA A 130 -24.23 19.79 -8.91
C ALA A 130 -24.39 21.24 -8.47
N LEU A 131 -23.60 21.70 -7.49
CA LEU A 131 -23.59 23.09 -7.05
C LEU A 131 -23.05 24.03 -8.12
N LEU A 132 -21.96 23.67 -8.80
CA LEU A 132 -21.41 24.41 -9.93
C LEU A 132 -22.41 24.50 -11.08
N ASN A 133 -23.13 23.41 -11.37
CA ASN A 133 -24.20 23.40 -12.37
C ASN A 133 -25.43 24.21 -11.95
N LEU A 134 -25.80 24.19 -10.67
CA LEU A 134 -26.92 24.98 -10.16
C LEU A 134 -26.60 26.48 -10.27
N ALA A 135 -25.38 26.86 -9.91
CA ALA A 135 -24.86 28.20 -10.11
C ALA A 135 -24.82 28.56 -11.60
N ALA A 136 -24.32 27.67 -12.44
CA ALA A 136 -24.26 27.85 -13.89
C ALA A 136 -25.66 28.02 -14.51
N LYS A 137 -26.62 27.14 -14.20
CA LYS A 137 -28.00 27.22 -14.71
C LYS A 137 -28.64 28.55 -14.34
N LYS A 138 -28.48 29.00 -13.10
CA LYS A 138 -29.03 30.29 -12.64
C LYS A 138 -28.35 31.51 -13.30
N SER A 139 -27.10 31.34 -13.77
CA SER A 139 -26.28 32.41 -14.34
C SER A 139 -26.25 32.45 -15.88
N PHE A 140 -26.52 31.34 -16.56
CA PHE A 140 -26.31 31.18 -18.01
C PHE A 140 -27.56 30.77 -18.79
N HIS A 141 -28.62 30.29 -18.13
CA HIS A 141 -29.83 29.81 -18.79
C HIS A 141 -30.81 30.96 -19.01
N ASP A 142 -30.95 31.40 -20.26
CA ASP A 142 -32.04 32.31 -20.63
C ASP A 142 -33.35 31.52 -20.76
N GLU A 143 -34.29 31.76 -19.83
CA GLU A 143 -35.59 31.09 -19.79
C GLU A 143 -36.42 31.30 -21.06
N ARG A 144 -36.17 32.38 -21.82
CA ARG A 144 -36.92 32.68 -23.05
C ARG A 144 -36.40 31.94 -24.27
N SER A 145 -35.08 31.79 -24.38
CA SER A 145 -34.46 31.13 -25.54
C SER A 145 -34.12 29.65 -25.31
N GLY A 146 -34.12 29.20 -24.05
CA GLY A 146 -33.76 27.83 -23.68
C GLY A 146 -32.30 27.46 -24.00
N LYS A 147 -31.46 28.46 -24.30
CA LYS A 147 -30.04 28.30 -24.65
C LYS A 147 -29.15 28.91 -23.58
N TYR A 148 -27.95 28.33 -23.45
CA TYR A 148 -26.88 28.84 -22.61
C TYR A 148 -26.01 29.78 -23.46
N ASP A 149 -25.99 31.08 -23.13
CA ASP A 149 -25.15 32.06 -23.84
C ASP A 149 -24.09 32.66 -22.90
N ALA A 150 -22.83 32.27 -23.11
CA ALA A 150 -21.70 32.74 -22.31
C ALA A 150 -21.34 34.22 -22.57
N SER A 151 -21.79 34.79 -23.70
CA SER A 151 -21.50 36.19 -24.05
C SER A 151 -22.31 37.20 -23.22
N ASN A 152 -23.42 36.77 -22.62
CA ASN A 152 -24.29 37.59 -21.78
C ASN A 152 -23.96 37.51 -20.28
N MET A 153 -22.87 36.84 -19.88
CA MET A 153 -22.51 36.73 -18.47
C MET A 153 -22.17 38.11 -17.90
N PRO A 154 -22.96 38.64 -16.94
CA PRO A 154 -22.64 39.91 -16.32
C PRO A 154 -21.25 39.81 -15.69
N GLU A 155 -20.41 40.81 -15.91
CA GLU A 155 -18.99 40.81 -15.50
C GLU A 155 -18.84 40.44 -14.00
N TYR A 156 -19.82 40.85 -13.19
CA TYR A 156 -19.98 40.46 -11.79
C TYR A 156 -19.89 38.94 -11.51
N TYR A 157 -20.56 38.11 -12.29
CA TYR A 157 -20.53 36.65 -12.06
C TYR A 157 -19.16 36.05 -12.41
N LYS A 158 -18.46 36.61 -13.40
CA LYS A 158 -17.09 36.16 -13.74
C LYS A 158 -16.15 36.43 -12.57
N HIS A 159 -16.25 37.62 -11.97
CA HIS A 159 -15.51 37.94 -10.75
C HIS A 159 -15.86 37.03 -9.59
N LEU A 160 -17.14 36.71 -9.39
CA LEU A 160 -17.58 35.83 -8.30
C LEU A 160 -17.02 34.41 -8.43
N VAL A 161 -17.06 33.82 -9.64
CA VAL A 161 -16.53 32.47 -9.89
C VAL A 161 -15.02 32.42 -9.64
N VAL A 162 -14.28 33.40 -10.16
CA VAL A 162 -12.83 33.51 -9.94
C VAL A 162 -12.50 33.66 -8.45
N LEU A 163 -13.28 34.46 -7.74
CA LEU A 163 -13.06 34.71 -6.32
C LEU A 163 -13.37 33.47 -5.47
N LEU A 164 -14.45 32.75 -5.78
CA LEU A 164 -14.76 31.46 -5.16
C LEU A 164 -13.68 30.42 -5.46
N PHE A 165 -13.11 30.40 -6.67
CA PHE A 165 -11.98 29.53 -7.01
C PHE A 165 -10.74 29.84 -6.16
N PHE A 166 -10.37 31.12 -6.00
CA PHE A 166 -9.24 31.51 -5.16
C PHE A 166 -9.49 31.22 -3.68
N ILE A 167 -10.71 31.44 -3.18
CA ILE A 167 -11.09 31.06 -1.81
C ILE A 167 -11.00 29.54 -1.63
N GLY A 168 -11.58 28.74 -2.51
CA GLY A 168 -11.54 27.28 -2.41
C GLY A 168 -10.11 26.72 -2.49
N SER A 169 -9.31 27.21 -3.43
CA SER A 169 -7.92 26.78 -3.61
C SER A 169 -7.04 27.18 -2.43
N SER A 170 -7.22 28.40 -1.90
CA SER A 170 -6.49 28.84 -0.72
C SER A 170 -6.88 28.08 0.54
N LEU A 171 -8.17 27.78 0.76
CA LEU A 171 -8.62 26.94 1.87
C LEU A 171 -8.04 25.52 1.80
N TYR A 172 -7.93 24.94 0.60
CA TYR A 172 -7.24 23.65 0.42
C TYR A 172 -5.76 23.74 0.81
N ILE A 173 -5.04 24.77 0.36
CA ILE A 173 -3.62 24.98 0.70
C ILE A 173 -3.46 25.19 2.22
N ILE A 174 -4.33 26.02 2.83
CA ILE A 174 -4.35 26.27 4.27
C ILE A 174 -4.57 24.97 5.04
N PHE A 175 -5.58 24.19 4.66
CA PHE A 175 -5.90 22.92 5.31
C PHE A 175 -4.72 21.94 5.23
N THR A 176 -4.15 21.77 4.04
CA THR A 176 -3.01 20.85 3.84
C THR A 176 -1.77 21.30 4.62
N ALA A 177 -1.49 22.59 4.73
CA ALA A 177 -0.41 23.12 5.54
C ALA A 177 -0.64 22.96 7.05
N LEU A 178 -1.87 23.20 7.53
CA LEU A 178 -2.24 23.03 8.94
C LEU A 178 -2.19 21.57 9.40
N VAL A 179 -2.45 20.63 8.48
CA VAL A 179 -2.29 19.18 8.70
C VAL A 179 -0.81 18.79 8.69
N ALA A 180 -0.04 19.34 7.74
CA ALA A 180 1.37 18.99 7.56
C ALA A 180 2.27 19.50 8.69
N LEU A 181 1.96 20.64 9.32
CA LEU A 181 2.79 21.23 10.37
C LEU A 181 2.92 20.36 11.63
N PRO A 182 1.83 19.95 12.31
CA PRO A 182 1.93 19.07 13.47
C PRO A 182 2.58 17.72 13.14
N TYR A 183 2.41 17.24 11.91
CA TYR A 183 3.07 16.03 11.44
C TYR A 183 4.59 16.17 11.43
N LEU A 184 5.10 17.25 10.80
CA LEU A 184 6.53 17.48 10.68
C LEU A 184 7.15 17.80 12.04
N ASP A 185 6.42 18.48 12.92
CA ASP A 185 6.88 18.76 14.28
C ASP A 185 7.05 17.48 15.12
N LYS A 186 6.09 16.55 15.04
CA LYS A 186 6.21 15.22 15.66
C LYS A 186 7.36 14.38 15.10
N ASN A 187 7.68 14.55 13.82
CA ASN A 187 8.75 13.81 13.13
C ASN A 187 10.09 14.56 13.12
N LYS A 188 10.18 15.69 13.82
CA LYS A 188 11.39 16.53 13.90
C LYS A 188 12.50 15.88 14.74
N TYR A 189 12.13 14.97 15.64
CA TYR A 189 13.08 14.18 16.41
C TYR A 189 13.95 13.35 15.46
N VAL A 190 15.26 13.56 15.51
CA VAL A 190 16.22 12.72 14.79
C VAL A 190 16.33 11.43 15.56
N SER A 191 15.82 10.35 14.98
CA SER A 191 15.96 9.03 15.58
C SER A 191 17.43 8.58 15.50
N ASP A 192 17.99 8.18 16.65
CA ASP A 192 19.34 7.60 16.77
C ASP A 192 19.43 6.18 16.21
N ILE A 193 18.33 5.66 15.63
CA ILE A 193 18.31 4.37 14.98
C ILE A 193 19.33 4.36 13.83
N SER A 194 20.32 3.49 13.98
CA SER A 194 21.38 3.25 13.02
C SER A 194 21.05 1.98 12.22
N PRO A 195 21.39 1.92 10.92
CA PRO A 195 21.37 0.67 10.17
C PRO A 195 22.12 -0.48 10.86
N ASN A 196 23.12 -0.16 11.68
CA ASN A 196 23.92 -1.13 12.42
C ASN A 196 23.22 -1.65 13.68
N THR A 197 22.11 -1.04 14.12
CA THR A 197 21.33 -1.53 15.28
C THR A 197 20.84 -2.98 15.04
N PHE A 198 20.60 -3.36 13.78
CA PHE A 198 20.25 -4.72 13.40
C PHE A 198 21.39 -5.75 13.57
N ASP A 199 22.66 -5.33 13.67
CA ASP A 199 23.77 -6.27 13.88
C ASP A 199 23.69 -6.94 15.25
N SER A 200 23.25 -6.20 16.27
CA SER A 200 23.00 -6.76 17.61
C SER A 200 21.85 -7.77 17.60
N LEU A 201 20.78 -7.49 16.84
CA LEU A 201 19.65 -8.39 16.66
C LEU A 201 20.05 -9.67 15.93
N TYR A 202 20.90 -9.54 14.90
CA TYR A 202 21.43 -10.68 14.15
C TYR A 202 22.24 -11.62 15.05
N GLN A 203 23.12 -11.06 15.87
CA GLN A 203 23.93 -11.82 16.84
C GLN A 203 23.04 -12.53 17.88
N ASN A 204 22.03 -11.84 18.41
CA ASN A 204 21.13 -12.38 19.44
C ASN A 204 20.10 -13.40 18.91
N THR A 205 19.86 -13.42 17.60
CA THR A 205 19.00 -14.41 16.91
C THR A 205 19.82 -15.44 16.14
N ALA A 206 21.08 -15.65 16.53
CA ALA A 206 21.87 -16.77 16.04
C ALA A 206 21.16 -18.07 16.45
N LEU A 207 20.65 -18.79 15.45
CA LEU A 207 20.18 -20.16 15.62
C LEU A 207 21.36 -21.01 16.12
N PRO A 208 21.10 -22.11 16.86
CA PRO A 208 22.15 -23.02 17.29
C PRO A 208 23.07 -23.38 16.13
N ASP A 209 24.37 -23.50 16.42
CA ASP A 209 25.41 -23.75 15.42
C ASP A 209 24.96 -24.85 14.45
N ASN A 210 24.73 -24.45 13.20
CA ASN A 210 24.21 -25.30 12.13
C ASN A 210 25.03 -26.59 11.98
N ILE A 211 26.32 -26.51 12.29
CA ILE A 211 27.27 -27.63 12.29
C ILE A 211 26.94 -28.65 13.39
N THR A 212 26.53 -28.21 14.58
CA THR A 212 26.20 -29.09 15.71
C THR A 212 24.91 -29.86 15.43
N GLU A 213 23.92 -29.22 14.82
CA GLU A 213 22.68 -29.89 14.43
C GLU A 213 22.91 -30.95 13.35
N ILE A 214 23.63 -30.61 12.28
CA ILE A 214 23.96 -31.59 11.23
C ILE A 214 24.80 -32.74 11.80
N LYS A 215 25.78 -32.45 12.67
CA LYS A 215 26.59 -33.48 13.33
C LYS A 215 25.75 -34.41 14.20
N SER A 216 24.72 -33.88 14.88
CA SER A 216 23.81 -34.69 15.69
C SER A 216 22.96 -35.65 14.86
N LEU A 217 22.75 -35.35 13.57
CA LEU A 217 22.03 -36.19 12.62
C LEU A 217 22.98 -37.16 11.90
N SER A 218 24.26 -36.81 11.73
CA SER A 218 25.27 -37.64 11.09
C SER A 218 25.94 -38.59 12.10
N GLY A 219 25.21 -39.61 12.55
CA GLY A 219 25.77 -40.74 13.30
C GLY A 219 26.18 -41.92 12.40
N ASP A 220 26.88 -42.90 12.99
CA ASP A 220 27.15 -44.21 12.37
C ASP A 220 25.84 -44.86 11.87
N SER A 221 25.93 -45.76 10.88
CA SER A 221 24.76 -46.48 10.38
C SER A 221 24.10 -47.26 11.51
N LEU A 222 22.84 -46.92 11.80
CA LEU A 222 21.97 -47.62 12.76
C LEU A 222 21.78 -49.10 12.36
N LEU A 223 21.96 -49.41 11.08
CA LEU A 223 21.75 -50.74 10.50
C LEU A 223 23.01 -51.60 10.47
N ALA A 224 24.19 -51.04 10.73
CA ALA A 224 25.45 -51.77 10.64
C ALA A 224 25.52 -53.04 11.52
N PRO A 225 25.03 -53.04 12.78
CA PRO A 225 24.99 -54.26 13.59
C PRO A 225 24.10 -55.35 12.98
N TYR A 226 22.90 -54.98 12.53
CA TYR A 226 21.93 -55.93 11.97
C TYR A 226 22.40 -56.51 10.62
N LYS A 227 23.03 -55.68 9.78
CA LYS A 227 23.64 -56.13 8.52
C LYS A 227 24.76 -57.15 8.75
N ARG A 228 25.59 -56.95 9.77
CA ARG A 228 26.66 -57.89 10.14
C ARG A 228 26.06 -59.24 10.53
N ASP A 229 25.11 -59.23 11.46
CA ASP A 229 24.47 -60.45 11.96
C ASP A 229 23.71 -61.21 10.85
N LEU A 230 23.06 -60.50 9.91
CA LEU A 230 22.40 -61.13 8.76
C LEU A 230 23.38 -61.75 7.77
N LYS A 231 24.54 -61.12 7.54
CA LYS A 231 25.61 -61.69 6.70
C LYS A 231 26.22 -62.94 7.33
N ASP A 232 26.39 -62.94 8.65
CA ASP A 232 26.86 -64.12 9.37
C ASP A 232 25.84 -65.26 9.29
N LEU A 233 24.54 -64.95 9.33
CA LEU A 233 23.47 -65.94 9.12
C LEU A 233 23.42 -66.48 7.68
N SER A 234 23.66 -65.65 6.66
CA SER A 234 23.67 -66.12 5.25
C SER A 234 24.79 -67.12 4.97
N GLY A 235 25.87 -67.10 5.76
CA GLY A 235 26.98 -68.04 5.66
C GLY A 235 26.70 -69.44 6.23
N GLN A 236 25.56 -69.66 6.89
CA GLN A 236 25.25 -70.94 7.52
C GLN A 236 24.64 -71.94 6.53
N ASP A 237 25.08 -73.20 6.56
CA ASP A 237 24.62 -74.27 5.66
C ASP A 237 23.09 -74.44 5.65
N VAL A 238 22.47 -74.31 6.83
CA VAL A 238 21.00 -74.41 7.01
C VAL A 238 20.25 -73.35 6.21
N VAL A 239 20.85 -72.17 6.04
CA VAL A 239 20.29 -71.05 5.28
C VAL A 239 20.53 -71.23 3.79
N GLN A 240 21.73 -71.68 3.40
CA GLN A 240 22.06 -71.95 1.99
C GLN A 240 21.21 -73.08 1.39
N GLY A 241 20.80 -74.04 2.22
CA GLY A 241 19.90 -75.12 1.82
C GLY A 241 18.42 -74.71 1.65
N ASN A 242 18.03 -73.48 2.01
CA ASN A 242 16.65 -73.00 1.90
C ASN A 242 16.56 -71.71 1.07
N PRO A 243 16.17 -71.80 -0.22
CA PRO A 243 16.10 -70.65 -1.13
C PRO A 243 15.26 -69.49 -0.59
N SER A 244 14.12 -69.78 0.05
CA SER A 244 13.24 -68.74 0.58
C SER A 244 13.87 -67.93 1.72
N LEU A 245 14.71 -68.57 2.55
CA LEU A 245 15.41 -67.87 3.64
C LEU A 245 16.57 -67.04 3.09
N SER A 246 17.30 -67.57 2.10
CA SER A 246 18.34 -66.86 1.38
C SER A 246 17.79 -65.61 0.68
N ASP A 247 16.64 -65.74 0.01
CA ASP A 247 15.96 -64.62 -0.66
C ASP A 247 15.51 -63.57 0.35
N ALA A 248 14.96 -63.97 1.49
CA ALA A 248 14.56 -63.04 2.54
C ALA A 248 15.73 -62.28 3.19
N ILE A 249 16.88 -62.93 3.37
CA ILE A 249 18.11 -62.25 3.83
C ILE A 249 18.61 -61.27 2.77
N THR A 250 18.62 -61.69 1.50
CA THR A 250 19.05 -60.85 0.38
C THR A 250 18.16 -59.61 0.24
N HIS A 251 16.83 -59.78 0.33
CA HIS A 251 15.86 -58.68 0.36
C HIS A 251 16.09 -57.75 1.56
N SER A 252 16.28 -58.32 2.76
CA SER A 252 16.48 -57.52 3.96
C SER A 252 17.77 -56.69 3.88
N LEU A 253 18.88 -57.28 3.43
CA LEU A 253 20.16 -56.59 3.26
C LEU A 253 20.05 -55.47 2.21
N SER A 254 19.43 -55.74 1.05
CA SER A 254 19.28 -54.74 -0.01
C SER A 254 18.39 -53.58 0.42
N PHE A 255 17.30 -53.85 1.16
CA PHE A 255 16.45 -52.80 1.70
C PHE A 255 17.16 -52.00 2.80
N MET A 256 17.96 -52.64 3.67
CA MET A 256 18.78 -51.91 4.65
C MET A 256 19.86 -51.05 3.98
N ASP A 257 20.42 -51.45 2.83
CA ASP A 257 21.31 -50.61 2.02
C ASP A 257 20.55 -49.42 1.42
N TYR A 258 19.32 -49.63 0.95
CA TYR A 258 18.43 -48.55 0.52
C TYR A 258 18.14 -47.55 1.65
N LEU A 259 17.82 -48.01 2.86
CA LEU A 259 17.54 -47.15 4.02
C LEU A 259 18.76 -46.33 4.47
N ASP A 260 19.96 -46.93 4.47
CA ASP A 260 21.20 -46.18 4.74
C ASP A 260 21.43 -45.09 3.68
N LYS A 261 21.14 -45.39 2.41
CA LYS A 261 21.26 -44.43 1.31
C LYS A 261 20.27 -43.28 1.49
N THR A 262 18.98 -43.56 1.71
CA THR A 262 17.94 -42.53 1.91
C THR A 262 18.23 -41.67 3.13
N ARG A 263 18.74 -42.26 4.21
CA ARG A 263 19.21 -41.53 5.40
C ARG A 263 20.30 -40.52 5.05
N ASN A 264 21.33 -40.94 4.32
CA ASN A 264 22.44 -40.06 3.89
C ASN A 264 21.97 -38.99 2.90
N ASP A 265 21.07 -39.33 1.98
CA ASP A 265 20.47 -38.40 1.04
C ASP A 265 19.68 -37.30 1.77
N PHE A 266 18.88 -37.67 2.78
CA PHE A 266 18.18 -36.71 3.63
C PHE A 266 19.15 -35.79 4.38
N ILE A 267 20.19 -36.33 5.04
CA ILE A 267 21.18 -35.52 5.78
C ILE A 267 21.80 -34.46 4.85
N ARG A 268 22.17 -34.87 3.62
CA ARG A 268 22.72 -33.94 2.61
C ARG A 268 21.70 -32.87 2.23
N MET A 269 20.46 -33.26 1.91
CA MET A 269 19.40 -32.30 1.57
C MET A 269 19.12 -31.32 2.71
N TYR A 270 19.14 -31.80 3.95
CA TYR A 270 18.95 -30.95 5.13
C TYR A 270 20.12 -29.98 5.34
N ALA A 271 21.35 -30.43 5.10
CA ALA A 271 22.53 -29.57 5.13
C ALA A 271 22.48 -28.48 4.04
N ASP A 272 22.07 -28.84 2.82
CA ASP A 272 21.87 -27.90 1.72
C ASP A 272 20.77 -26.87 2.04
N TYR A 273 19.67 -27.32 2.63
CA TYR A 273 18.60 -26.44 3.12
C TYR A 273 19.11 -25.43 4.15
N ILE A 274 19.84 -25.90 5.17
CA ILE A 274 20.40 -25.03 6.22
C ILE A 274 21.36 -24.00 5.61
N LYS A 275 22.21 -24.42 4.67
CA LYS A 275 23.13 -23.53 3.96
C LYS A 275 22.38 -22.45 3.18
N ALA A 276 21.43 -22.86 2.33
CA ALA A 276 20.64 -21.92 1.53
C ALA A 276 19.83 -20.95 2.39
N TYR A 277 19.26 -21.42 3.51
CA TYR A 277 18.58 -20.56 4.47
C TYR A 277 19.53 -19.54 5.11
N SER A 278 20.76 -19.93 5.46
CA SER A 278 21.76 -19.01 6.04
C SER A 278 22.14 -17.88 5.06
N GLU A 279 22.30 -18.20 3.77
CA GLU A 279 22.55 -17.23 2.72
C GLU A 279 21.37 -16.26 2.58
N LYS A 280 20.14 -16.78 2.55
CA LYS A 280 18.91 -15.96 2.50
C LYS A 280 18.71 -15.09 3.74
N LYS A 281 19.04 -15.59 4.93
CA LYS A 281 19.03 -14.82 6.19
C LYS A 281 19.98 -13.63 6.11
N GLN A 282 21.18 -13.81 5.55
CA GLN A 282 22.14 -12.74 5.36
C GLN A 282 21.67 -11.73 4.30
N GLU A 283 21.14 -12.21 3.18
CA GLU A 283 20.53 -11.37 2.14
C GLU A 283 19.42 -10.50 2.71
N ALA A 284 18.52 -11.08 3.51
CA ALA A 284 17.42 -10.37 4.16
C ALA A 284 17.93 -9.28 5.13
N LEU A 285 18.98 -9.56 5.90
CA LEU A 285 19.60 -8.56 6.79
C LEU A 285 20.17 -7.39 5.98
N ASN A 286 20.95 -7.67 4.92
CA ASN A 286 21.55 -6.64 4.08
C ASN A 286 20.47 -5.76 3.43
N ASN A 287 19.39 -6.41 2.98
CA ASN A 287 18.22 -5.76 2.41
C ASN A 287 17.52 -4.85 3.43
N ILE A 288 17.30 -5.29 4.68
CA ILE A 288 16.77 -4.45 5.77
C ILE A 288 17.63 -3.21 5.99
N LYS A 289 18.96 -3.37 6.02
CA LYS A 289 19.88 -2.24 6.21
C LYS A 289 19.76 -1.21 5.08
N ALA A 290 19.67 -1.69 3.84
CA ALA A 290 19.48 -0.84 2.67
C ALA A 290 18.12 -0.12 2.68
N ASP A 291 17.05 -0.83 3.03
CA ASP A 291 15.71 -0.28 3.16
C ASP A 291 15.66 0.81 4.25
N LEU A 292 16.29 0.57 5.41
CA LEU A 292 16.35 1.54 6.50
C LEU A 292 17.18 2.77 6.14
N ALA A 293 18.30 2.60 5.44
CA ALA A 293 19.11 3.71 4.95
C ALA A 293 18.32 4.58 3.95
N THR A 294 17.57 3.95 3.06
CA THR A 294 16.69 4.64 2.10
C THR A 294 15.51 5.32 2.80
N ALA A 295 14.88 4.64 3.77
CA ALA A 295 13.78 5.18 4.55
C ALA A 295 14.23 6.40 5.38
N LYS A 296 15.41 6.36 6.01
CA LYS A 296 15.97 7.47 6.78
C LYS A 296 16.14 8.77 5.95
N ALA A 297 16.27 8.67 4.63
CA ALA A 297 16.30 9.83 3.74
C ALA A 297 14.91 10.47 3.50
N SER A 298 13.81 9.76 3.78
CA SER A 298 12.44 10.16 3.42
C SER A 298 11.48 10.25 4.61
N ILE A 299 11.74 9.53 5.69
CA ILE A 299 10.97 9.51 6.94
C ILE A 299 11.90 9.66 8.14
N ASN A 300 11.42 10.30 9.20
CA ASN A 300 12.18 10.56 10.42
C ASN A 300 11.31 10.40 11.67
N GLY A 301 11.95 10.44 12.85
CA GLY A 301 11.29 10.40 14.15
C GLY A 301 10.46 9.15 14.36
N TYR A 302 9.22 9.34 14.81
CA TYR A 302 8.29 8.27 15.16
C TYR A 302 8.03 7.28 14.01
N LEU A 303 7.96 7.76 12.76
CA LEU A 303 7.69 6.87 11.63
C LEU A 303 8.88 5.97 11.27
N LEU A 304 10.09 6.50 11.41
CA LEU A 304 11.29 5.70 11.22
C LEU A 304 11.38 4.62 12.31
N GLU A 305 11.04 4.96 13.55
CA GLU A 305 10.98 4.02 14.67
C GLU A 305 9.88 2.96 14.49
N SER A 306 8.67 3.37 14.11
CA SER A 306 7.57 2.44 13.81
C SER A 306 7.94 1.50 12.65
N TYR A 307 8.61 2.00 11.62
CA TYR A 307 9.08 1.19 10.50
C TYR A 307 10.18 0.21 10.93
N PHE A 308 11.16 0.69 11.72
CA PHE A 308 12.20 -0.15 12.31
C PHE A 308 11.60 -1.28 13.14
N ASN A 309 10.64 -0.99 14.03
CA ASN A 309 9.95 -2.00 14.84
C ASN A 309 9.20 -3.02 13.97
N SER A 310 8.60 -2.58 12.86
CA SER A 310 7.93 -3.46 11.91
C SER A 310 8.92 -4.40 11.20
N LEU A 311 10.07 -3.87 10.77
CA LEU A 311 11.15 -4.67 10.16
C LEU A 311 11.73 -5.67 11.17
N GLN A 312 11.94 -5.25 12.42
CA GLN A 312 12.42 -6.12 13.49
C GLN A 312 11.44 -7.25 13.80
N SER A 313 10.15 -6.93 13.90
CA SER A 313 9.10 -7.93 14.12
C SER A 313 9.03 -8.92 12.95
N TRP A 314 9.08 -8.43 11.71
CA TRP A 314 9.09 -9.27 10.51
C TRP A 314 10.29 -10.21 10.47
N TYR A 315 11.49 -9.68 10.76
CA TYR A 315 12.72 -10.46 10.76
C TYR A 315 12.69 -11.55 11.84
N SER A 316 12.28 -11.19 13.05
CA SER A 316 12.17 -12.12 14.18
C SER A 316 11.13 -13.22 13.92
N ALA A 317 9.97 -12.87 13.36
CA ALA A 317 8.94 -13.85 12.99
C ALA A 317 9.45 -14.85 11.93
N THR A 318 10.23 -14.37 10.96
CA THR A 318 10.82 -15.22 9.91
C THR A 318 11.86 -16.19 10.47
N ILE A 319 12.69 -15.74 11.43
CA ILE A 319 13.66 -16.60 12.12
C ILE A 319 12.95 -17.65 12.98
N ASN A 320 11.97 -17.24 13.79
CA ASN A 320 11.25 -18.15 14.67
C ASN A 320 10.51 -19.24 13.88
N ARG A 321 9.87 -18.88 12.76
CA ARG A 321 9.21 -19.86 11.88
C ARG A 321 10.19 -20.89 11.31
N ASN A 322 11.40 -20.47 10.97
CA ASN A 322 12.45 -21.40 10.52
C ASN A 322 12.93 -22.31 11.65
N ALA A 323 13.08 -21.76 12.86
CA ALA A 323 13.43 -22.55 14.04
C ALA A 323 12.38 -23.65 14.32
N ASP A 324 11.10 -23.29 14.26
CA ASP A 324 9.98 -24.23 14.43
C ASP A 324 9.98 -25.30 13.33
N PHE A 325 10.23 -24.91 12.08
CA PHE A 325 10.33 -25.86 10.97
C PHE A 325 11.50 -26.82 11.13
N ARG A 326 12.70 -26.34 11.51
CA ARG A 326 13.86 -27.19 11.82
C ARG A 326 13.55 -28.18 12.93
N LYS A 327 12.90 -27.72 14.01
CA LYS A 327 12.47 -28.57 15.11
C LYS A 327 11.48 -29.64 14.65
N TYR A 328 10.52 -29.27 13.80
CA TYR A 328 9.57 -30.20 13.20
C TYR A 328 10.27 -31.27 12.35
N ILE A 329 11.13 -30.85 11.41
CA ILE A 329 11.87 -31.76 10.53
C ILE A 329 12.79 -32.69 11.32
N SER A 330 13.54 -32.15 12.30
CA SER A 330 14.40 -32.96 13.17
C SER A 330 13.59 -33.99 13.98
N GLY A 331 12.41 -33.62 14.48
CA GLY A 331 11.50 -34.55 15.14
C GLY A 331 11.04 -35.69 14.22
N ARG A 332 10.54 -35.35 13.04
CA ARG A 332 10.10 -36.33 12.03
C ARG A 332 11.22 -37.24 11.57
N TYR A 333 12.45 -36.73 11.49
CA TYR A 333 13.61 -37.53 11.14
C TYR A 333 13.99 -38.52 12.25
N LYS A 334 13.88 -38.14 13.53
CA LYS A 334 14.09 -39.07 14.65
C LYS A 334 13.06 -40.20 14.64
N ASP A 335 11.80 -39.90 14.34
CA ASP A 335 10.76 -40.91 14.18
C ASP A 335 11.12 -41.89 13.04
N TYR A 336 11.63 -41.37 11.93
CA TYR A 336 12.13 -42.17 10.81
C TYR A 336 13.33 -43.05 11.21
N GLU A 337 14.34 -42.50 11.90
CA GLU A 337 15.49 -43.27 12.38
C GLU A 337 15.06 -44.41 13.33
N GLN A 338 14.11 -44.15 14.24
CA GLN A 338 13.57 -45.17 15.14
C GLN A 338 12.83 -46.28 14.38
N ALA A 339 12.07 -45.92 13.34
CA ALA A 339 11.38 -46.88 12.48
C ALA A 339 12.38 -47.74 11.67
N VAL A 340 13.45 -47.13 11.15
CA VAL A 340 14.56 -47.82 10.46
C VAL A 340 15.26 -48.80 11.39
N GLU A 341 15.58 -48.41 12.62
CA GLU A 341 16.18 -49.31 13.61
C GLU A 341 15.24 -50.47 13.96
N THR A 342 13.95 -50.17 14.13
CA THR A 342 12.92 -51.19 14.42
C THR A 342 12.82 -52.21 13.28
N TYR A 343 12.86 -51.76 12.03
CA TYR A 343 12.93 -52.64 10.87
C TYR A 343 14.15 -53.58 10.94
N GLY A 344 15.34 -53.03 11.20
CA GLY A 344 16.58 -53.79 11.32
C GLY A 344 16.49 -54.93 12.35
N ARG A 345 15.97 -54.59 13.53
CA ARG A 345 15.77 -55.54 14.63
C ARG A 345 14.72 -56.61 14.30
N THR A 346 13.57 -56.23 13.75
CA THR A 346 12.47 -57.15 13.41
C THR A 346 12.91 -58.13 12.32
N ALA A 347 13.53 -57.62 11.25
CA ALA A 347 14.02 -58.45 10.15
C ALA A 347 15.02 -59.51 10.64
N LEU A 348 15.98 -59.11 11.49
CA LEU A 348 16.95 -60.04 12.07
C LEU A 348 16.27 -61.07 12.99
N SER A 349 15.34 -60.63 13.84
CA SER A 349 14.61 -61.50 14.77
C SER A 349 13.80 -62.57 14.05
N ASP A 350 13.05 -62.17 13.02
CA ASP A 350 12.18 -63.07 12.26
C ASP A 350 12.99 -64.08 11.45
N ILE A 351 14.04 -63.63 10.75
CA ILE A 351 14.94 -64.51 10.01
C ILE A 351 15.63 -65.51 10.96
N ARG A 352 16.11 -65.05 12.12
CA ARG A 352 16.74 -65.93 13.13
C ARG A 352 15.75 -66.93 13.72
N THR A 353 14.48 -66.56 13.85
CA THR A 353 13.43 -67.47 14.33
C THR A 353 13.13 -68.54 13.28
N LYS A 354 12.97 -68.13 12.01
CA LYS A 354 12.71 -69.06 10.90
C LYS A 354 13.88 -69.97 10.58
N SER A 355 15.12 -69.50 10.73
CA SER A 355 16.32 -70.34 10.55
C SER A 355 16.45 -71.44 11.61
N ARG A 356 15.75 -71.32 12.75
CA ARG A 356 15.72 -72.33 13.82
C ARG A 356 14.48 -73.21 13.77
N ASP A 357 13.48 -72.85 12.99
CA ASP A 357 12.23 -73.59 12.87
C ASP A 357 12.41 -74.80 11.95
N THR A 358 12.70 -75.96 12.55
CA THR A 358 12.86 -77.23 11.83
C THR A 358 11.63 -77.63 10.99
N PHE A 359 10.42 -77.20 11.35
CA PHE A 359 9.22 -77.49 10.56
C PHE A 359 9.18 -76.64 9.29
N PHE A 360 9.47 -75.34 9.41
CA PHE A 360 9.60 -74.44 8.26
C PHE A 360 10.69 -74.90 7.29
N LEU A 361 11.84 -75.32 7.82
CA LEU A 361 12.98 -75.79 7.01
C LEU A 361 12.67 -77.09 6.25
N LYS A 362 11.94 -78.03 6.88
CA LYS A 362 11.59 -79.32 6.25
C LYS A 362 10.42 -79.23 5.26
N SER A 363 9.52 -78.26 5.45
CA SER A 363 8.33 -78.11 4.59
C SER A 363 8.60 -77.32 3.32
N GLY A 364 9.78 -76.72 3.17
CA GLY A 364 10.09 -75.84 2.04
C GLY A 364 9.18 -74.60 2.00
N GLY A 365 8.73 -74.13 3.17
CA GLY A 365 7.77 -73.04 3.27
C GLY A 365 8.25 -71.77 2.56
N SER A 366 7.32 -71.08 1.88
CA SER A 366 7.57 -69.76 1.32
C SER A 366 7.52 -68.71 2.44
N TYR A 367 8.53 -67.85 2.48
CA TYR A 367 8.65 -66.72 3.39
C TYR A 367 8.92 -65.46 2.58
N THR A 368 7.91 -64.61 2.51
CA THR A 368 8.01 -63.25 1.96
C THR A 368 7.95 -62.28 3.13
N PRO A 369 9.07 -61.66 3.50
CA PRO A 369 9.07 -60.65 4.54
C PRO A 369 8.20 -59.44 4.13
N ASN A 370 7.35 -58.98 5.04
CA ASN A 370 6.60 -57.73 4.90
C ASN A 370 6.77 -56.94 6.20
N TYR A 371 7.87 -56.19 6.29
CA TYR A 371 8.25 -55.47 7.51
C TYR A 371 7.87 -53.98 7.45
N GLY A 372 6.93 -53.61 6.58
CA GLY A 372 6.50 -52.21 6.42
C GLY A 372 7.38 -51.38 5.48
N ASP A 373 8.02 -51.99 4.49
CA ASP A 373 8.90 -51.32 3.51
C ASP A 373 8.23 -50.06 2.91
N ASN A 374 6.95 -50.16 2.53
CA ASN A 374 6.16 -49.06 1.98
C ASN A 374 5.93 -47.92 2.97
N GLU A 375 5.80 -48.23 4.27
CA GLU A 375 5.61 -47.23 5.31
C GLU A 375 6.90 -46.40 5.50
N LEU A 376 8.05 -47.06 5.55
CA LEU A 376 9.36 -46.39 5.63
C LEU A 376 9.64 -45.53 4.39
N ILE A 377 9.32 -46.03 3.20
CA ILE A 377 9.41 -45.24 1.96
C ILE A 377 8.48 -44.02 2.03
N SER A 378 7.25 -44.18 2.50
CA SER A 378 6.30 -43.07 2.65
C SER A 378 6.79 -42.03 3.66
N MET A 379 7.36 -42.46 4.80
CA MET A 379 7.93 -41.55 5.80
C MET A 379 9.10 -40.74 5.23
N TYR A 380 10.00 -41.40 4.49
CA TYR A 380 11.09 -40.71 3.80
C TYR A 380 10.58 -39.71 2.75
N ASN A 381 9.61 -40.12 1.93
CA ASN A 381 9.05 -39.25 0.91
C ASN A 381 8.32 -38.03 1.50
N ASP A 382 7.61 -38.20 2.63
CA ASP A 382 7.04 -37.08 3.39
C ASP A 382 8.15 -36.11 3.85
N LEU A 383 9.20 -36.61 4.50
CA LEU A 383 10.35 -35.81 4.93
C LEU A 383 10.98 -34.99 3.79
N VAL A 384 11.24 -35.66 2.65
CA VAL A 384 11.80 -35.01 1.46
C VAL A 384 10.84 -33.98 0.89
N SER A 385 9.55 -34.29 0.82
CA SER A 385 8.53 -33.38 0.30
C SER A 385 8.44 -32.11 1.16
N GLN A 386 8.46 -32.25 2.49
CA GLN A 386 8.42 -31.11 3.40
C GLN A 386 9.63 -30.18 3.22
N LEU A 387 10.82 -30.73 2.98
CA LEU A 387 12.02 -29.95 2.68
C LEU A 387 11.94 -29.25 1.32
N GLN A 388 11.40 -29.90 0.30
CA GLN A 388 11.29 -29.35 -1.05
C GLN A 388 10.18 -28.29 -1.19
N MET A 389 9.07 -28.45 -0.47
CA MET A 389 7.95 -27.49 -0.47
C MET A 389 8.29 -26.17 0.23
N GLN A 390 9.34 -26.16 1.04
CA GLN A 390 9.80 -24.95 1.71
C GLN A 390 10.49 -24.02 0.71
N ASN A 391 9.69 -23.16 0.09
CA ASN A 391 10.17 -21.85 -0.31
C ASN A 391 10.73 -21.21 0.97
N TYR A 392 11.99 -20.77 0.96
CA TYR A 392 12.77 -20.33 2.14
C TYR A 392 12.12 -19.23 3.02
N GLY A 393 10.88 -18.85 2.73
CA GLY A 393 9.90 -18.50 3.76
C GLY A 393 9.94 -17.05 4.18
N PHE A 394 10.67 -16.21 3.43
CA PHE A 394 10.64 -14.77 3.63
C PHE A 394 9.32 -14.25 3.05
N TYR A 395 8.41 -13.88 3.94
CA TYR A 395 7.21 -13.12 3.56
C TYR A 395 7.62 -11.80 2.90
N SER A 396 6.67 -11.17 2.20
CA SER A 396 6.85 -9.81 1.72
C SER A 396 7.30 -8.90 2.86
N ARG A 397 8.43 -8.22 2.63
CA ARG A 397 8.98 -7.27 3.59
C ARG A 397 8.00 -6.11 3.80
N PRO A 398 7.90 -5.57 5.03
CA PRO A 398 7.20 -4.32 5.26
C PRO A 398 7.77 -3.22 4.37
N LEU A 399 6.90 -2.54 3.63
CA LEU A 399 7.28 -1.36 2.86
C LEU A 399 7.43 -0.16 3.80
N PRO A 400 8.33 0.78 3.49
CA PRO A 400 8.44 2.01 4.26
C PRO A 400 7.09 2.74 4.28
N PRO A 401 6.65 3.26 5.44
CA PRO A 401 5.39 3.98 5.53
C PRO A 401 5.46 5.24 4.66
N SER A 402 4.42 5.47 3.86
CA SER A 402 4.30 6.72 3.12
C SER A 402 3.83 7.82 4.08
N PRO A 403 4.45 9.02 4.06
CA PRO A 403 4.03 10.12 4.89
C PRO A 403 2.53 10.43 4.78
N GLY A 404 1.86 10.54 5.92
CA GLY A 404 0.43 10.85 6.02
C GLY A 404 -0.53 9.71 5.70
N LYS A 405 -0.08 8.54 5.20
CA LYS A 405 -0.98 7.44 4.78
C LYS A 405 -1.97 7.00 5.87
N ASP A 406 -1.53 7.02 7.12
CA ASP A 406 -2.34 6.62 8.28
C ASP A 406 -3.53 7.56 8.55
N TRP A 407 -3.53 8.75 7.94
CA TRP A 407 -4.60 9.75 8.06
C TRP A 407 -5.63 9.67 6.93
N GLY A 408 -5.53 8.64 6.09
CA GLY A 408 -6.42 8.42 4.95
C GLY A 408 -6.46 9.63 4.01
N ILE A 409 -7.67 10.10 3.71
CA ILE A 409 -7.89 11.18 2.73
C ILE A 409 -7.18 12.49 3.12
N ILE A 410 -7.09 12.79 4.42
CA ILE A 410 -6.42 13.99 4.94
C ILE A 410 -4.92 13.90 4.68
N GLY A 411 -4.36 12.70 4.88
CA GLY A 411 -3.00 12.36 4.54
C GLY A 411 -2.71 12.48 3.06
N ASP A 412 -3.54 11.88 2.22
CA ASP A 412 -3.39 11.91 0.76
C ASP A 412 -3.37 13.35 0.21
N ALA A 413 -4.26 14.21 0.73
CA ALA A 413 -4.34 15.61 0.34
C ALA A 413 -3.09 16.40 0.75
N SER A 414 -2.47 16.05 1.88
CA SER A 414 -1.27 16.72 2.40
C SER A 414 0.04 16.05 1.99
N ALA A 415 0.00 14.84 1.42
CA ALA A 415 1.18 14.02 1.14
C ALA A 415 2.23 14.73 0.28
N TRP A 416 1.81 15.57 -0.65
CA TRP A 416 2.72 16.35 -1.50
C TRP A 416 3.52 17.41 -0.72
N LEU A 417 2.97 17.93 0.39
CA LEU A 417 3.66 18.81 1.35
C LEU A 417 4.47 18.05 2.39
N LEU A 418 4.10 16.81 2.69
CA LEU A 418 4.81 15.95 3.64
C LEU A 418 6.09 15.36 3.04
N LYS A 419 6.08 15.00 1.75
CA LYS A 419 7.21 14.35 1.05
C LYS A 419 8.54 15.11 1.12
N PRO A 420 8.59 16.44 0.95
CA PRO A 420 9.84 17.20 1.07
C PRO A 420 10.44 17.19 2.47
N ASN A 421 9.69 16.77 3.50
CA ASN A 421 10.10 16.74 4.90
C ASN A 421 10.73 18.07 5.38
N SER A 422 10.20 19.19 4.92
CA SER A 422 10.74 20.54 5.18
C SER A 422 9.67 21.43 5.78
N VAL A 423 9.86 21.83 7.04
CA VAL A 423 8.97 22.76 7.74
C VAL A 423 8.89 24.09 6.99
N ASP A 424 10.00 24.57 6.44
CA ASP A 424 10.07 25.85 5.72
C ASP A 424 9.23 25.84 4.44
N VAL A 425 9.22 24.73 3.69
CA VAL A 425 8.36 24.56 2.51
C VAL A 425 6.88 24.57 2.90
N VAL A 426 6.52 23.89 3.99
CA VAL A 426 5.14 23.89 4.47
C VAL A 426 4.72 25.28 4.97
N LEU A 427 5.62 26.00 5.64
CA LEU A 427 5.40 27.37 6.10
C LEU A 427 5.15 28.31 4.92
N ILE A 428 6.05 28.35 3.94
CA ILE A 428 5.91 29.31 2.82
C ILE A 428 4.66 29.02 2.00
N ILE A 429 4.29 27.76 1.79
CA ILE A 429 3.08 27.38 1.08
C ILE A 429 1.82 27.69 1.90
N GLY A 430 1.82 27.42 3.20
CA GLY A 430 0.73 27.80 4.09
C GLY A 430 0.52 29.32 4.12
N MET A 431 1.61 30.09 4.25
CA MET A 431 1.58 31.56 4.20
C MET A 431 1.04 32.05 2.86
N PHE A 432 1.47 31.47 1.75
CA PHE A 432 0.91 31.79 0.43
C PHE A 432 -0.61 31.51 0.35
N GLY A 433 -1.08 30.39 0.91
CA GLY A 433 -2.50 30.08 1.04
C GLY A 433 -3.27 31.16 1.83
N PHE A 434 -2.79 31.51 3.03
CA PHE A 434 -3.39 32.57 3.85
C PHE A 434 -3.34 33.96 3.18
N GLY A 435 -2.26 34.25 2.44
CA GLY A 435 -2.10 35.48 1.67
C GLY A 435 -3.11 35.58 0.52
N ILE A 436 -3.27 34.53 -0.29
CA ILE A 436 -4.29 34.49 -1.34
C ILE A 436 -5.69 34.62 -0.74
N PHE A 437 -5.97 33.90 0.35
CA PHE A 437 -7.27 33.95 1.02
C PHE A 437 -7.59 35.38 1.50
N GLY A 438 -6.64 36.04 2.15
CA GLY A 438 -6.79 37.42 2.60
C GLY A 438 -6.99 38.41 1.46
N ALA A 439 -6.20 38.28 0.38
CA ALA A 439 -6.35 39.11 -0.80
C ALA A 439 -7.71 38.89 -1.49
N ALA A 440 -8.18 37.65 -1.59
CA ALA A 440 -9.49 37.34 -2.15
C ALA A 440 -10.65 37.90 -1.30
N ILE A 441 -10.56 37.83 0.04
CA ILE A 441 -11.55 38.47 0.93
C ILE A 441 -11.56 39.99 0.75
N SER A 442 -10.38 40.61 0.70
CA SER A 442 -10.26 42.06 0.49
C SER A 442 -10.91 42.48 -0.83
N SER A 443 -10.60 41.76 -1.93
CA SER A 443 -11.24 41.95 -3.23
C SER A 443 -12.75 41.72 -3.18
N PHE A 444 -13.24 40.75 -2.41
CA PHE A 444 -14.68 40.49 -2.29
C PHE A 444 -15.44 41.62 -1.61
N ILE A 445 -14.92 42.09 -0.48
CA ILE A 445 -15.53 43.18 0.31
C ILE A 445 -15.56 44.46 -0.53
N ARG A 446 -14.46 44.76 -1.23
CA ARG A 446 -14.33 45.94 -2.08
C ARG A 446 -15.22 45.87 -3.31
N ASN A 447 -15.27 44.71 -3.99
CA ASN A 447 -16.16 44.53 -5.14
C ASN A 447 -17.64 44.64 -4.76
N LYS A 448 -18.05 44.33 -3.52
CA LYS A 448 -19.41 44.61 -3.04
C LYS A 448 -19.71 46.11 -2.88
N LEU A 449 -18.71 46.92 -2.55
CA LEU A 449 -18.84 48.38 -2.50
C LEU A 449 -18.95 49.00 -3.91
N PHE A 450 -18.31 48.39 -4.92
CA PHE A 450 -18.43 48.82 -6.33
C PHE A 450 -19.84 48.65 -6.92
N ILE A 451 -20.60 47.67 -6.45
CA ILE A 451 -22.01 47.43 -6.87
C ILE A 451 -22.94 48.56 -6.40
N ALA A 452 -22.52 49.38 -5.43
CA ALA A 452 -23.30 50.48 -4.89
C ALA A 452 -23.12 51.83 -5.63
N GLY A 453 -22.43 51.87 -6.78
CA GLY A 453 -22.52 53.00 -7.72
C GLY A 453 -21.22 53.71 -8.10
N SER A 454 -20.15 53.00 -8.45
CA SER A 454 -18.92 53.61 -8.97
C SER A 454 -18.47 53.01 -10.31
N ASP A 455 -18.22 53.89 -11.30
CA ASP A 455 -17.89 53.63 -12.72
C ASP A 455 -16.54 52.92 -13.01
N VAL A 456 -15.86 52.35 -12.01
CA VAL A 456 -14.56 51.68 -12.24
C VAL A 456 -14.77 50.18 -12.39
N THR A 457 -14.86 49.72 -13.63
CA THR A 457 -14.88 48.29 -13.98
C THR A 457 -13.45 47.75 -14.03
N ILE A 458 -12.94 47.20 -12.93
CA ILE A 458 -11.68 46.44 -12.93
C ILE A 458 -11.93 45.13 -13.71
N SER A 459 -11.08 44.81 -14.69
CA SER A 459 -11.24 43.58 -15.44
C SER A 459 -11.00 42.33 -14.59
N VAL A 460 -11.66 41.21 -14.91
CA VAL A 460 -11.46 39.93 -14.21
C VAL A 460 -9.98 39.53 -14.17
N ARG A 461 -9.27 39.76 -15.28
CA ARG A 461 -7.84 39.46 -15.42
C ARG A 461 -6.99 40.26 -14.44
N GLU A 462 -7.25 41.55 -14.29
CA GLU A 462 -6.51 42.40 -13.34
C GLU A 462 -6.76 41.96 -11.90
N ASN A 463 -8.01 41.62 -11.57
CA ASN A 463 -8.38 41.13 -10.23
C ASN A 463 -7.65 39.82 -9.88
N VAL A 464 -7.53 38.88 -10.83
CA VAL A 464 -6.75 37.63 -10.68
C VAL A 464 -5.28 37.92 -10.36
N ILE A 465 -4.65 38.75 -11.18
CA ILE A 465 -3.22 39.08 -11.07
C ILE A 465 -2.96 39.78 -9.72
N LEU A 466 -3.85 40.68 -9.34
CA LEU A 466 -3.74 41.49 -8.14
C LEU A 466 -3.93 40.66 -6.86
N ILE A 467 -4.84 39.68 -6.84
CA ILE A 467 -4.98 38.71 -5.74
C ILE A 467 -3.68 37.89 -5.58
N LEU A 468 -3.13 37.39 -6.69
CA LEU A 468 -1.91 36.57 -6.67
C LEU A 468 -0.69 37.35 -6.21
N ILE A 469 -0.46 38.56 -6.75
CA ILE A 469 0.68 39.40 -6.38
C ILE A 469 0.60 39.75 -4.90
N ARG A 470 -0.57 40.13 -4.38
CA ARG A 470 -0.73 40.48 -2.96
C ARG A 470 -0.49 39.29 -2.04
N GLY A 471 -1.09 38.16 -2.36
CA GLY A 471 -0.91 36.94 -1.57
C GLY A 471 0.55 36.49 -1.54
N LEU A 472 1.23 36.53 -2.68
CA LEU A 472 2.63 36.16 -2.80
C LEU A 472 3.56 37.15 -2.09
N SER A 473 3.37 38.46 -2.31
CA SER A 473 4.19 39.50 -1.68
C SER A 473 4.07 39.47 -0.16
N ALA A 474 2.86 39.31 0.38
CA ALA A 474 2.67 39.15 1.82
C ALA A 474 3.41 37.93 2.36
N ALA A 475 3.30 36.78 1.69
CA ALA A 475 3.98 35.55 2.10
C ALA A 475 5.50 35.70 2.08
N ILE A 476 6.08 36.25 1.01
CA ILE A 476 7.53 36.43 0.88
C ILE A 476 8.05 37.42 1.93
N ILE A 477 7.41 38.58 2.08
CA ILE A 477 7.87 39.62 3.01
C ILE A 477 7.83 39.10 4.45
N VAL A 478 6.73 38.48 4.87
CA VAL A 478 6.61 37.93 6.22
C VAL A 478 7.61 36.79 6.43
N PHE A 479 7.81 35.91 5.43
CA PHE A 479 8.75 34.79 5.54
C PHE A 479 10.19 35.27 5.68
N LEU A 480 10.64 36.19 4.81
CA LEU A 480 11.98 36.76 4.85
C LEU A 480 12.21 37.60 6.11
N THR A 481 11.23 38.41 6.52
CA THR A 481 11.34 39.21 7.75
C THR A 481 11.45 38.32 8.96
N THR A 482 10.71 37.21 8.99
CA THR A 482 10.75 36.28 10.11
C THR A 482 12.05 35.48 10.13
N LYS A 483 12.39 34.77 9.04
CA LYS A 483 13.60 33.93 9.01
C LYS A 483 14.88 34.76 9.01
N GLY A 484 14.93 35.86 8.25
CA GLY A 484 16.07 36.78 8.21
C GLY A 484 16.19 37.66 9.45
N GLY A 485 15.07 38.15 10.00
CA GLY A 485 15.06 38.96 11.22
C GLY A 485 15.39 38.16 12.47
N ILE A 486 14.85 36.94 12.61
CA ILE A 486 15.19 36.04 13.73
C ILE A 486 16.65 35.61 13.65
N ALA A 487 17.20 35.36 12.46
CA ALA A 487 18.61 35.01 12.29
C ALA A 487 19.58 36.12 12.75
N LEU A 488 19.16 37.39 12.73
CA LEU A 488 19.97 38.52 13.21
C LEU A 488 19.91 38.70 14.73
N VAL A 489 18.79 38.33 15.36
CA VAL A 489 18.53 38.61 16.79
C VAL A 489 18.83 37.39 17.66
N ASN A 490 18.78 36.18 17.11
CA ASN A 490 18.83 34.96 17.91
C ASN A 490 19.95 34.01 17.44
N ASN A 491 20.94 33.76 18.32
CA ASN A 491 21.99 32.75 18.13
C ASN A 491 21.52 31.31 18.45
N GLY A 492 20.20 31.08 18.60
CA GLY A 492 19.60 29.81 18.97
C GLY A 492 18.38 29.45 18.11
N SER A 493 18.17 28.14 17.92
CA SER A 493 17.18 27.53 17.02
C SER A 493 15.73 27.62 17.50
N ASN A 494 15.21 28.85 17.71
CA ASN A 494 13.79 29.03 17.98
C ASN A 494 13.04 29.16 16.66
N ASP A 495 12.41 28.06 16.23
CA ASP A 495 11.51 28.12 15.09
C ASP A 495 10.28 29.00 15.42
N PRO A 496 9.93 29.95 14.54
CA PRO A 496 8.78 30.83 14.76
C PRO A 496 7.49 30.01 14.79
N ASN A 497 6.55 30.43 15.65
CA ASN A 497 5.23 29.81 15.71
C ASN A 497 4.50 30.01 14.37
N ALA A 498 4.30 28.91 13.64
CA ALA A 498 3.70 28.87 12.31
C ALA A 498 2.34 29.59 12.23
N TYR A 499 1.51 29.46 13.27
CA TYR A 499 0.18 30.05 13.31
C TYR A 499 0.22 31.58 13.35
N ILE A 500 1.23 32.16 14.01
CA ILE A 500 1.44 33.61 14.04
C ILE A 500 1.85 34.12 12.65
N LEU A 501 2.65 33.36 11.92
CA LEU A 501 3.07 33.71 10.56
C LEU A 501 1.90 33.67 9.57
N PHE A 502 1.07 32.63 9.68
CA PHE A 502 -0.14 32.50 8.89
C PHE A 502 -1.11 33.65 9.14
N PHE A 503 -1.34 34.00 10.41
CA PHE A 503 -2.18 35.12 10.78
C PHE A 503 -1.62 36.46 10.29
N SER A 504 -0.31 36.69 10.46
CA SER A 504 0.36 37.91 9.97
C SER A 504 0.24 38.04 8.45
N CYS A 505 0.39 36.93 7.72
CA CYS A 505 0.25 36.92 6.26
C CYS A 505 -1.20 37.20 5.82
N LEU A 506 -2.18 36.65 6.54
CA LEU A 506 -3.60 36.95 6.31
C LEU A 506 -3.89 38.43 6.49
N VAL A 507 -3.52 38.99 7.66
CA VAL A 507 -3.73 40.42 7.99
C VAL A 507 -3.02 41.31 6.98
N GLY A 508 -1.75 41.02 6.69
CA GLY A 508 -0.95 41.76 5.71
C GLY A 508 -1.57 41.77 4.32
N ALA A 509 -2.13 40.64 3.86
CA ALA A 509 -2.80 40.56 2.56
C ALA A 509 -4.15 41.30 2.55
N VAL A 510 -4.96 41.16 3.61
CA VAL A 510 -6.28 41.81 3.73
C VAL A 510 -6.15 43.34 3.68
N PHE A 511 -5.22 43.91 4.44
CA PHE A 511 -5.03 45.36 4.60
C PHE A 511 -3.94 45.97 3.69
N SER A 512 -3.42 45.19 2.73
CA SER A 512 -2.29 45.61 1.90
C SER A 512 -2.55 46.91 1.13
N GLU A 513 -3.78 47.13 0.66
CA GLU A 513 -4.16 48.35 -0.06
C GLU A 513 -4.21 49.58 0.85
N GLU A 514 -4.87 49.49 2.01
CA GLU A 514 -4.99 50.62 2.93
C GLU A 514 -3.62 51.08 3.42
N ILE A 515 -2.73 50.12 3.71
CA ILE A 515 -1.36 50.39 4.12
C ILE A 515 -0.60 51.04 2.97
N TRP A 516 -0.76 50.56 1.73
CA TRP A 516 -0.09 51.13 0.57
C TRP A 516 -0.57 52.55 0.24
N ASP A 517 -1.88 52.80 0.32
CA ASP A 517 -2.46 54.12 0.10
C ASP A 517 -2.08 55.09 1.22
N TRP A 518 -2.03 54.63 2.47
CA TRP A 518 -1.50 55.39 3.59
C TRP A 518 -0.01 55.72 3.39
N ALA A 519 0.81 54.74 3.00
CA ALA A 519 2.24 54.91 2.77
C ALA A 519 2.50 55.87 1.61
N LYS A 520 1.77 55.76 0.50
CA LYS A 520 1.80 56.73 -0.60
C LYS A 520 1.48 58.14 -0.12
N LYS A 521 0.39 58.30 0.65
CA LYS A 521 0.00 59.61 1.19
C LYS A 521 1.07 60.19 2.09
N LEU A 522 1.80 59.37 2.85
CA LEU A 522 2.89 59.81 3.73
C LEU A 522 4.15 60.18 2.93
N LEU A 523 4.58 59.31 2.00
CA LEU A 523 5.79 59.50 1.20
C LEU A 523 5.66 60.60 0.15
N LEU A 524 4.46 60.82 -0.38
CA LEU A 524 4.18 61.86 -1.37
C LEU A 524 3.75 63.19 -0.72
N LYS A 525 3.52 63.23 0.60
CA LYS A 525 3.12 64.45 1.34
C LYS A 525 4.17 65.55 1.24
N ASP A 526 5.44 65.17 1.12
CA ASP A 526 6.57 66.10 1.09
C ASP A 526 6.92 66.57 -0.34
N GLN A 527 6.23 66.09 -1.38
CA GLN A 527 6.50 66.47 -2.77
C GLN A 527 5.59 67.59 -3.33
N TYR A 528 4.60 68.06 -2.56
CA TYR A 528 3.78 69.22 -2.93
C TYR A 528 3.83 70.28 -1.81
N PRO A 529 4.52 71.41 -2.00
CA PRO A 529 4.42 72.53 -1.08
C PRO A 529 2.98 73.04 -1.07
N LYS A 530 2.46 73.32 0.13
CA LYS A 530 1.21 74.08 0.31
C LYS A 530 1.38 75.45 -0.36
N THR A 531 0.92 75.60 -1.60
CA THR A 531 0.78 76.93 -2.19
C THR A 531 -0.33 77.66 -1.45
N SER A 532 0.07 78.69 -0.72
CA SER A 532 -0.73 79.56 0.13
C SER A 532 -1.86 80.24 -0.63
N LEU A 533 -3.10 79.90 -0.28
CA LEU A 533 -4.24 80.82 -0.42
C LEU A 533 -4.24 81.71 0.83
N SER A 534 -3.53 82.84 0.75
CA SER A 534 -3.67 83.96 1.68
C SER A 534 -4.11 85.17 0.89
N GLN A 535 -5.39 85.51 1.08
CA GLN A 535 -5.94 86.86 1.22
C GLN A 535 -5.17 88.01 0.55
N THR A 536 -5.81 88.66 -0.42
CA THR A 536 -5.75 90.11 -0.52
C THR A 536 -7.12 90.64 -0.92
N ASP A 537 -7.98 90.74 0.09
CA ASP A 537 -9.09 91.67 0.11
C ASP A 537 -8.57 92.94 0.79
N LYS A 538 -8.55 94.08 0.07
CA LYS A 538 -8.86 95.43 0.57
C LYS A 538 -8.52 96.54 -0.45
N THR A 539 -9.58 97.10 -1.01
CA THR A 539 -9.90 98.54 -1.16
C THR A 539 -8.85 99.52 -1.67
N THR A 540 -9.15 100.22 -2.77
CA THR A 540 -9.07 101.70 -2.82
C THR A 540 -10.05 102.28 -3.84
N ASP A 541 -10.76 103.31 -3.40
CA ASP A 541 -11.69 104.20 -4.10
C ASP A 541 -11.08 105.09 -5.21
N GLN A 542 -11.98 105.79 -5.92
CA GLN A 542 -11.85 107.00 -6.77
C GLN A 542 -11.53 106.72 -8.26
N LYS A 543 -12.27 107.23 -9.24
CA LYS A 543 -13.03 108.48 -9.34
C LYS A 543 -14.07 108.41 -10.46
#